data_AF-A0A7Z9Q0N9-F1
#
_entry.id   AF-A0A7Z9Q0N9-F1
#
_cell.length_a   1.000
_cell.length_b   1.000
_cell.length_c   1.000
_cell.angle_alpha   90.00
_cell.angle_beta   90.00
_cell.angle_gamma   90.00
#
_symmetry.space_group_name_H-M   'P 1'
#
loop_
_entity.id
_entity.type
_entity.pdbx_description
1 polymer ?
#
loop_
_entity_poly.entity_id
_entity_poly.type
_entity_poly.pdbx_seq_one_letter_code
_entity_poly.pdbx_strand_id
1 'polypeptide(L)'
;MKRNAIVMCAAMVILAPMALAQSISPEHQRKAELIADRAMSYLESRQNPMTYGFDDDPDVQTLPAITGLVVTGFMLDPRIDERHPTVVTATRYILKHQQPDGGFYKDILPSYNTAICLSALALVNKPEALQGMLAGREFLKTLQYGDFNNNNPGELVLVEGVYEGFAPVCA
;
A
#
# COMPACT_ATOMS: atom_id res chain seq x y z
N MET A 1 -45.42 -11.14 -36.66
CA MET A 1 -44.48 -10.09 -37.14
C MET A 1 -44.02 -9.07 -36.09
N LYS A 2 -44.73 -8.84 -34.96
CA LYS A 2 -44.33 -7.82 -33.96
C LYS A 2 -43.34 -8.27 -32.86
N ARG A 3 -43.12 -9.58 -32.67
CA ARG A 3 -42.15 -10.12 -31.67
C ARG A 3 -40.69 -10.11 -32.16
N ASN A 4 -40.44 -10.12 -33.46
CA ASN A 4 -39.08 -10.17 -34.01
C ASN A 4 -38.44 -8.78 -34.14
N ALA A 5 -39.26 -7.71 -34.15
CA ALA A 5 -38.78 -6.34 -34.15
C ALA A 5 -38.20 -5.91 -32.79
N ILE A 6 -38.70 -6.48 -31.68
CA ILE A 6 -38.23 -6.15 -30.32
C ILE A 6 -36.87 -6.78 -30.03
N VAL A 7 -36.59 -7.97 -30.59
CA VAL A 7 -35.30 -8.67 -30.41
C VAL A 7 -34.16 -7.99 -31.20
N MET A 8 -34.46 -7.35 -32.34
CA MET A 8 -33.43 -6.63 -33.12
C MET A 8 -33.00 -5.29 -32.50
N CYS A 9 -33.87 -4.61 -31.75
CA CYS A 9 -33.49 -3.37 -31.06
C CYS A 9 -32.62 -3.61 -29.81
N ALA A 10 -32.73 -4.77 -29.18
CA ALA A 10 -31.91 -5.11 -28.00
C ALA A 10 -30.45 -5.45 -28.34
N ALA A 11 -30.16 -5.81 -29.60
CA ALA A 11 -28.81 -6.16 -30.04
C ALA A 11 -27.96 -4.94 -30.49
N MET A 12 -28.55 -3.75 -30.70
CA MET A 12 -27.83 -2.54 -31.10
C MET A 12 -27.38 -1.64 -29.94
N VAL A 13 -27.80 -1.93 -28.70
CA VAL A 13 -27.45 -1.11 -27.52
C VAL A 13 -26.14 -1.58 -26.84
N ILE A 14 -25.57 -2.71 -27.27
CA ILE A 14 -24.33 -3.28 -26.69
C ILE A 14 -23.06 -2.85 -27.45
N LEU A 15 -23.17 -2.05 -28.53
CA LEU A 15 -22.00 -1.42 -29.16
C LEU A 15 -21.75 -0.02 -28.54
N ALA A 16 -21.05 -0.05 -27.41
CA ALA A 16 -20.03 0.92 -27.00
C ALA A 16 -20.32 2.43 -27.20
N PRO A 17 -20.40 3.19 -26.11
CA PRO A 17 -19.37 4.16 -25.83
C PRO A 17 -18.29 3.42 -25.04
N MET A 18 -17.24 2.96 -25.73
CA MET A 18 -15.91 3.06 -25.12
C MET A 18 -15.78 4.53 -24.82
N ALA A 19 -16.13 4.91 -23.58
CA ALA A 19 -15.82 6.22 -23.06
C ALA A 19 -14.35 6.45 -23.44
N LEU A 20 -14.12 7.56 -24.14
CA LEU A 20 -12.80 8.01 -24.54
C LEU A 20 -11.99 8.18 -23.25
N ALA A 21 -11.38 7.09 -22.77
CA ALA A 21 -10.18 7.18 -21.98
C ALA A 21 -9.19 7.84 -22.93
N GLN A 22 -9.14 9.16 -22.91
CA GLN A 22 -8.11 9.90 -23.59
C GLN A 22 -6.81 9.38 -22.98
N SER A 23 -6.09 8.57 -23.74
CA SER A 23 -4.75 8.16 -23.35
C SER A 23 -3.97 9.40 -22.97
N ILE A 24 -3.29 9.39 -21.82
CA ILE A 24 -2.42 10.50 -21.40
C ILE A 24 -1.56 10.88 -22.59
N SER A 25 -1.58 12.16 -22.98
CA SER A 25 -0.81 12.59 -24.15
C SER A 25 0.68 12.33 -23.89
N PRO A 26 1.49 12.03 -24.93
CA PRO A 26 2.92 11.80 -24.75
C PRO A 26 3.64 12.97 -24.03
N GLU A 27 3.17 14.20 -24.23
CA GLU A 27 3.68 15.37 -23.51
C GLU A 27 3.38 15.33 -22.01
N HIS A 28 2.14 15.01 -21.61
CA HIS A 28 1.78 14.88 -20.21
C HIS A 28 2.52 13.72 -19.54
N GLN A 29 2.71 12.61 -20.26
CA GLN A 29 3.51 11.48 -19.80
C GLN A 29 4.96 11.89 -19.52
N ARG A 30 5.58 12.57 -20.49
CA ARG A 30 6.95 13.09 -20.33
C ARG A 30 7.07 14.09 -19.17
N LYS A 31 6.05 14.94 -18.98
CA LYS A 31 6.02 15.88 -17.86
C LYS A 31 5.91 15.16 -16.52
N ALA A 32 5.10 14.11 -16.42
CA ALA A 32 4.99 13.28 -15.23
C ALA A 32 6.32 12.59 -14.91
N GLU A 33 6.99 12.01 -15.90
CA GLU A 33 8.33 11.39 -15.74
C GLU A 33 9.36 12.39 -15.21
N LEU A 34 9.41 13.61 -15.78
CA LEU A 34 10.32 14.65 -15.31
C LEU A 34 10.05 15.10 -13.87
N ILE A 35 8.79 15.10 -13.44
CA ILE A 35 8.43 15.42 -12.05
C ILE A 35 8.84 14.28 -11.12
N ALA A 36 8.59 13.02 -11.52
CA ALA A 36 9.02 11.84 -10.77
C ALA A 36 10.54 11.81 -10.60
N ASP A 37 11.31 12.05 -11.66
CA ASP A 37 12.78 12.09 -11.63
C ASP A 37 13.29 13.15 -10.64
N ARG A 38 12.68 14.34 -10.65
CA ARG A 38 13.03 15.42 -9.72
C ARG A 38 12.69 15.07 -8.27
N ALA A 39 11.54 14.44 -8.06
CA ALA A 39 11.12 14.01 -6.73
C ALA A 39 12.03 12.92 -6.17
N MET A 40 12.38 11.91 -6.98
CA MET A 40 13.32 10.85 -6.59
C MET A 40 14.71 11.42 -6.28
N SER A 41 15.23 12.28 -7.15
CA SER A 41 16.53 12.94 -6.93
C SER A 41 16.54 13.77 -5.64
N TYR A 42 15.44 14.49 -5.36
CA TYR A 42 15.29 15.21 -4.11
C TYR A 42 15.30 14.25 -2.93
N LEU A 43 14.44 13.21 -2.93
CA LEU A 43 14.34 12.25 -1.83
C LEU A 43 15.69 11.55 -1.57
N GLU A 44 16.40 11.10 -2.60
CA GLU A 44 17.76 10.55 -2.45
C GLU A 44 18.68 11.48 -1.67
N SER A 45 18.66 12.78 -1.97
CA SER A 45 19.46 13.78 -1.25
C SER A 45 19.01 14.03 0.20
N ARG A 46 17.81 13.59 0.56
CA ARG A 46 17.22 13.73 1.91
C ARG A 46 17.36 12.49 2.77
N GLN A 47 17.79 11.36 2.22
CA GLN A 47 18.00 10.15 3.01
C GLN A 47 19.11 10.41 4.03
N ASN A 48 18.85 10.05 5.29
CA ASN A 48 19.86 10.21 6.33
C ASN A 48 21.03 9.23 6.07
N PRO A 49 22.28 9.71 5.96
CA PRO A 49 23.41 8.87 5.60
C PRO A 49 23.84 7.88 6.69
N MET A 50 23.44 8.10 7.95
CA MET A 50 23.85 7.28 9.09
C MET A 50 22.87 6.15 9.36
N THR A 51 21.59 6.45 9.27
CA THR A 51 20.48 5.56 9.63
C THR A 51 19.81 4.96 8.40
N TYR A 52 19.87 5.65 7.26
CA TYR A 52 19.16 5.34 6.01
C TYR A 52 17.64 5.52 6.04
N GLY A 53 17.10 6.10 7.10
CA GLY A 53 15.72 6.51 7.16
C GLY A 53 15.49 7.90 6.55
N PHE A 54 14.21 8.27 6.53
CA PHE A 54 13.72 9.58 6.17
C PHE A 54 13.00 10.19 7.36
N ASP A 55 13.29 11.46 7.63
CA ASP A 55 12.75 12.20 8.78
C ASP A 55 12.93 11.45 10.11
N ASP A 56 14.14 10.94 10.33
CA ASP A 56 14.48 10.02 11.40
C ASP A 56 15.43 10.63 12.45
N ASP A 57 15.26 11.93 12.67
CA ASP A 57 15.99 12.66 13.71
C ASP A 57 15.84 11.97 15.07
N PRO A 58 16.94 11.55 15.72
CA PRO A 58 16.90 10.83 16.98
C PRO A 58 16.36 11.67 18.14
N ASP A 59 16.45 13.01 18.05
CA ASP A 59 15.95 13.95 19.06
C ASP A 59 14.44 14.20 18.88
N VAL A 60 13.85 13.70 17.80
CA VAL A 60 12.43 13.80 17.46
C VAL A 60 11.80 12.40 17.42
N GLN A 61 10.49 12.37 17.22
CA GLN A 61 9.74 11.13 17.02
C GLN A 61 10.17 10.41 15.74
N THR A 62 10.74 9.23 15.89
CA THR A 62 11.05 8.33 14.76
C THR A 62 9.79 7.60 14.30
N LEU A 63 9.44 7.73 13.01
CA LEU A 63 8.29 7.07 12.39
C LEU A 63 8.73 6.28 11.14
N PRO A 64 8.92 4.95 11.23
CA PRO A 64 9.34 4.16 10.06
C PRO A 64 8.35 4.22 8.89
N ALA A 65 7.08 4.59 9.12
CA ALA A 65 6.11 4.86 8.05
C ALA A 65 6.60 5.89 7.02
N ILE A 66 7.30 6.95 7.43
CA ILE A 66 7.76 7.98 6.50
C ILE A 66 8.71 7.36 5.47
N THR A 67 9.60 6.49 5.93
CA THR A 67 10.49 5.72 5.05
C THR A 67 9.70 4.74 4.18
N GLY A 68 8.66 4.11 4.71
CA GLY A 68 7.74 3.26 3.95
C GLY A 68 7.04 3.98 2.79
N LEU A 69 6.62 5.24 3.00
CA LEU A 69 6.03 6.06 1.93
C LEU A 69 7.03 6.33 0.81
N VAL A 70 8.29 6.61 1.15
CA VAL A 70 9.34 6.83 0.14
C VAL A 70 9.62 5.55 -0.65
N VAL A 71 9.80 4.41 0.03
CA VAL A 71 9.99 3.12 -0.64
C VAL A 71 8.83 2.82 -1.59
N THR A 72 7.59 3.05 -1.16
CA THR A 72 6.40 2.88 -2.00
C THR A 72 6.47 3.77 -3.24
N GLY A 73 6.81 5.05 -3.09
CA GLY A 73 6.94 5.98 -4.22
C GLY A 73 7.98 5.53 -5.26
N PHE A 74 9.14 5.06 -4.81
CA PHE A 74 10.18 4.53 -5.69
C PHE A 74 9.71 3.26 -6.40
N MET A 75 9.13 2.30 -5.67
CA MET A 75 8.71 1.01 -6.23
C MET A 75 7.48 1.09 -7.15
N LEU A 76 6.74 2.20 -7.13
CA LEU A 76 5.67 2.46 -8.10
C LEU A 76 6.19 2.95 -9.46
N ASP A 77 7.45 3.38 -9.55
CA ASP A 77 8.07 3.72 -10.82
C ASP A 77 8.50 2.43 -11.55
N PRO A 78 8.02 2.16 -12.77
CA PRO A 78 8.31 0.91 -13.48
C PRO A 78 9.79 0.75 -13.88
N ARG A 79 10.60 1.81 -13.75
CA ARG A 79 12.04 1.79 -14.04
C ARG A 79 12.87 1.38 -12.82
N ILE A 80 12.24 1.31 -11.64
CA ILE A 80 12.89 1.04 -10.36
C ILE A 80 12.52 -0.37 -9.90
N ASP A 81 13.49 -1.05 -9.31
CA ASP A 81 13.30 -2.34 -8.67
C ASP A 81 13.97 -2.39 -7.29
N GLU A 82 13.85 -3.52 -6.61
CA GLU A 82 14.33 -3.69 -5.24
C GLU A 82 15.86 -3.64 -5.08
N ARG A 83 16.62 -3.49 -6.17
CA ARG A 83 18.08 -3.34 -6.17
C ARG A 83 18.51 -1.87 -6.15
N HIS A 84 17.57 -0.94 -6.33
CA HIS A 84 17.87 0.48 -6.28
C HIS A 84 18.50 0.85 -4.92
N PRO A 85 19.65 1.56 -4.87
CA PRO A 85 20.39 1.78 -3.62
C PRO A 85 19.54 2.35 -2.48
N THR A 86 18.72 3.37 -2.78
CA THR A 86 17.81 3.99 -1.82
C THR A 86 16.75 3.01 -1.31
N VAL A 87 16.20 2.17 -2.18
CA VAL A 87 15.21 1.15 -1.78
C VAL A 87 15.87 0.13 -0.86
N VAL A 88 17.05 -0.38 -1.21
CA VAL A 88 17.79 -1.36 -0.41
C VAL A 88 18.05 -0.84 1.01
N THR A 89 18.57 0.38 1.13
CA THR A 89 18.93 0.96 2.44
C THR A 89 17.70 1.37 3.26
N ALA A 90 16.68 1.92 2.61
CA ALA A 90 15.41 2.29 3.26
C ALA A 90 14.61 1.06 3.72
N THR A 91 14.56 -0.02 2.92
CA THR A 91 13.95 -1.29 3.33
C THR A 91 14.66 -1.87 4.55
N ARG A 92 15.99 -1.83 4.58
CA ARG A 92 16.76 -2.26 5.77
C ARG A 92 16.41 -1.43 7.00
N TYR A 93 16.25 -0.11 6.84
CA TYR A 93 15.81 0.77 7.91
C TYR A 93 14.42 0.40 8.45
N ILE A 94 13.45 0.11 7.57
CA ILE A 94 12.11 -0.36 7.96
C ILE A 94 12.21 -1.66 8.78
N LEU A 95 12.94 -2.65 8.26
CA LEU A 95 13.10 -3.95 8.92
C LEU A 95 13.79 -3.85 10.29
N LYS A 96 14.71 -2.90 10.48
CA LYS A 96 15.34 -2.62 11.77
C LYS A 96 14.33 -2.16 12.84
N HIS A 97 13.22 -1.55 12.44
CA HIS A 97 12.16 -1.10 13.34
C HIS A 97 11.09 -2.17 13.59
N GLN A 98 11.30 -3.40 13.12
CA GLN A 98 10.42 -4.50 13.46
C GLN A 98 10.58 -4.89 14.93
N GLN A 99 9.46 -4.93 15.64
CA GLN A 99 9.37 -5.29 17.04
C GLN A 99 9.19 -6.81 17.21
N PRO A 100 9.43 -7.36 18.42
CA PRO A 100 9.23 -8.79 18.69
C PRO A 100 7.81 -9.29 18.45
N ASP A 101 6.81 -8.41 18.52
CA ASP A 101 5.40 -8.70 18.22
C ASP A 101 5.08 -8.71 16.71
N GLY A 102 6.06 -8.38 15.87
CA GLY A 102 5.97 -8.31 14.41
C GLY A 102 5.64 -6.93 13.85
N GLY A 103 5.17 -5.98 14.67
CA GLY A 103 4.83 -4.62 14.25
C GLY A 103 6.08 -3.79 13.87
N PHE A 104 5.90 -2.74 13.08
CA PHE A 104 6.97 -1.80 12.72
C PHE A 104 6.72 -0.46 13.42
N TYR A 105 7.48 -0.15 14.47
CA TYR A 105 7.37 1.11 15.18
C TYR A 105 8.57 1.32 16.12
N LYS A 106 8.71 2.53 16.66
CA LYS A 106 9.62 2.81 17.78
C LYS A 106 8.83 2.96 19.08
N ASP A 107 7.93 3.96 19.12
CA ASP A 107 7.18 4.29 20.33
C ASP A 107 5.67 4.42 20.08
N ILE A 108 5.26 5.30 19.17
CA ILE A 108 3.85 5.67 18.97
C ILE A 108 3.27 5.14 17.65
N LEU A 109 1.93 5.15 17.57
CA LEU A 109 1.16 4.85 16.37
C LEU A 109 1.53 3.50 15.72
N PRO A 110 1.53 2.39 16.49
CA PRO A 110 2.02 1.11 16.00
C PRO A 110 1.18 0.54 14.84
N SER A 111 -0.14 0.74 14.86
CA SER A 111 -1.02 0.35 13.75
C SER A 111 -0.69 1.10 12.46
N TYR A 112 -0.60 2.43 12.54
CA TYR A 112 -0.31 3.30 11.39
C TYR A 112 1.05 3.01 10.78
N ASN A 113 2.09 2.93 11.62
CA ASN A 113 3.44 2.64 11.14
C ASN A 113 3.52 1.26 10.48
N THR A 114 2.93 0.24 11.12
CA THR A 114 2.97 -1.13 10.59
C THR A 114 2.22 -1.23 9.27
N ALA A 115 1.04 -0.61 9.13
CA ALA A 115 0.24 -0.69 7.90
C ALA A 115 0.99 -0.09 6.68
N ILE A 116 1.66 1.05 6.86
CA ILE A 116 2.42 1.69 5.80
C ILE A 116 3.70 0.90 5.48
N CYS A 117 4.43 0.46 6.51
CA CYS A 117 5.64 -0.35 6.32
C CYS A 117 5.32 -1.66 5.59
N LEU A 118 4.25 -2.35 5.98
CA LEU A 118 3.78 -3.56 5.30
C LEU A 118 3.48 -3.29 3.82
N SER A 119 2.76 -2.21 3.52
CA SER A 119 2.42 -1.83 2.13
C SER A 119 3.67 -1.60 1.29
N ALA A 120 4.69 -0.96 1.87
CA ALA A 120 5.98 -0.76 1.20
C ALA A 120 6.72 -2.09 0.97
N LEU A 121 6.80 -2.94 2.00
CA LEU A 121 7.48 -4.25 1.91
C LEU A 121 6.82 -5.18 0.90
N ALA A 122 5.50 -5.07 0.70
CA ALA A 122 4.77 -5.87 -0.29
C ALA A 122 5.22 -5.60 -1.74
N LEU A 123 5.81 -4.44 -2.02
CA LEU A 123 6.35 -4.10 -3.34
C LEU A 123 7.80 -4.57 -3.53
N VAL A 124 8.50 -4.90 -2.44
CA VAL A 124 9.92 -5.26 -2.46
C VAL A 124 10.07 -6.77 -2.56
N ASN A 125 10.49 -7.26 -3.73
CA ASN A 125 10.61 -8.70 -4.00
C ASN A 125 11.89 -9.32 -3.39
N LYS A 126 11.99 -9.31 -2.06
CA LYS A 126 13.09 -9.93 -1.29
C LYS A 126 12.56 -10.83 -0.17
N PRO A 127 13.25 -11.94 0.14
CA PRO A 127 12.83 -12.84 1.22
C PRO A 127 12.64 -12.12 2.56
N GLU A 128 13.57 -11.24 2.94
CA GLU A 128 13.51 -10.49 4.19
C GLU A 128 12.32 -9.52 4.25
N ALA A 129 11.97 -8.89 3.13
CA ALA A 129 10.79 -8.04 3.03
C ALA A 129 9.50 -8.86 3.17
N LEU A 130 9.44 -10.02 2.52
CA LEU A 130 8.32 -10.95 2.65
C LEU A 130 8.15 -11.43 4.09
N GLN A 131 9.23 -11.83 4.77
CA GLN A 131 9.16 -12.27 6.17
C GLN A 131 8.68 -11.14 7.09
N GLY A 132 9.24 -9.94 6.93
CA GLY A 132 8.82 -8.77 7.69
C GLY A 132 7.33 -8.45 7.47
N MET A 133 6.90 -8.43 6.20
CA MET A 133 5.50 -8.18 5.81
C MET A 133 4.54 -9.20 6.43
N LEU A 134 4.88 -10.48 6.42
CA LEU A 134 4.05 -11.54 7.00
C LEU A 134 3.89 -11.37 8.52
N ALA A 135 4.98 -11.08 9.23
CA ALA A 135 4.91 -10.83 10.68
C ALA A 135 4.12 -9.55 11.01
N GLY A 136 4.34 -8.46 10.27
CA GLY A 136 3.56 -7.22 10.43
C GLY A 136 2.07 -7.40 10.15
N ARG A 137 1.71 -8.28 9.21
CA ARG A 137 0.31 -8.64 8.95
C ARG A 137 -0.32 -9.32 10.16
N GLU A 138 0.38 -10.27 10.78
CA GLU A 138 -0.14 -10.95 11.97
C GLU A 138 -0.29 -9.97 13.14
N PHE A 139 0.67 -9.05 13.32
CA PHE A 139 0.55 -7.96 14.29
C PHE A 139 -0.75 -7.14 14.09
N LEU A 140 -1.00 -6.68 12.85
CA LEU A 140 -2.19 -5.87 12.55
C LEU A 140 -3.51 -6.60 12.82
N LYS A 141 -3.57 -7.92 12.64
CA LYS A 141 -4.75 -8.71 12.99
C LYS A 141 -5.05 -8.66 14.49
N THR A 142 -4.03 -8.60 15.34
CA THR A 142 -4.22 -8.53 16.80
C THR A 142 -4.84 -7.21 17.25
N LEU A 143 -4.74 -6.17 16.43
CA LEU A 143 -5.31 -4.85 16.70
C LEU A 143 -6.75 -4.66 16.22
N GLN A 144 -7.30 -5.62 15.46
CA GLN A 144 -8.67 -5.51 14.96
C GLN A 144 -9.66 -5.69 16.10
N TYR A 145 -10.65 -4.80 16.18
CA TYR A 145 -11.75 -4.93 17.14
C TYR A 145 -12.67 -6.07 16.69
N GLY A 146 -12.80 -7.12 17.52
CA GLY A 146 -13.71 -8.24 17.29
C GLY A 146 -14.05 -8.93 18.60
N ASP A 147 -15.27 -9.47 18.71
CA ASP A 147 -15.64 -10.33 19.83
C ASP A 147 -14.82 -11.61 19.75
N PHE A 148 -13.80 -11.72 20.61
CA PHE A 148 -13.00 -12.93 20.70
C PHE A 148 -13.87 -14.06 21.24
N ASN A 149 -14.00 -15.15 20.48
CA ASN A 149 -14.51 -16.39 21.05
C ASN A 149 -13.42 -16.95 21.99
N ASN A 150 -13.65 -16.88 23.29
CA ASN A 150 -12.74 -17.38 24.33
C ASN A 150 -12.38 -18.87 24.17
N ASN A 151 -13.11 -19.61 23.32
CA ASN A 151 -12.90 -21.02 23.04
C ASN A 151 -12.10 -21.30 21.76
N ASN A 152 -11.84 -20.30 20.90
CA ASN A 152 -11.03 -20.47 19.68
C ASN A 152 -10.38 -19.15 19.22
N PRO A 153 -9.17 -18.81 19.73
CA PRO A 153 -8.55 -17.48 19.55
C PRO A 153 -8.04 -17.18 18.12
N GLY A 154 -8.15 -18.12 17.18
CA GLY A 154 -7.76 -17.93 15.77
C GLY A 154 -8.94 -17.74 14.81
N GLU A 155 -10.17 -17.81 15.30
CA GLU A 155 -11.39 -17.71 14.49
C GLU A 155 -12.02 -16.34 14.71
N LEU A 156 -12.08 -15.52 13.65
CA LEU A 156 -12.92 -14.32 13.65
C LEU A 156 -14.36 -14.78 13.76
N VAL A 157 -15.03 -14.44 14.87
CA VAL A 157 -16.48 -14.54 14.94
C VAL A 157 -17.01 -13.51 13.94
N LEU A 158 -17.60 -13.98 12.84
CA LEU A 158 -18.49 -13.14 12.07
C LEU A 158 -19.67 -12.85 12.99
N VAL A 159 -19.64 -11.69 13.65
CA VAL A 159 -20.78 -11.23 14.45
C VAL A 159 -21.91 -10.96 13.45
N GLU A 160 -22.81 -11.93 13.28
CA GLU A 160 -24.10 -11.67 12.65
C GLU A 160 -24.77 -10.54 13.45
N GLY A 161 -24.86 -9.35 12.87
CA GLY A 161 -25.55 -8.20 13.47
C GLY A 161 -24.80 -6.86 13.52
N VAL A 162 -23.50 -6.79 13.17
CA VAL A 162 -22.78 -5.47 13.17
C VAL A 162 -23.03 -4.67 11.88
N TYR A 163 -23.61 -5.27 10.85
CA TYR A 163 -23.87 -4.65 9.54
C TYR A 163 -25.36 -4.37 9.25
N GLU A 164 -26.27 -4.31 10.24
CA GLU A 164 -27.67 -3.94 9.97
C GLU A 164 -27.86 -2.44 9.60
N GLY A 165 -26.79 -1.64 9.52
CA GLY A 165 -26.84 -0.21 9.22
C GLY A 165 -26.07 0.28 7.99
N PHE A 166 -25.29 -0.56 7.31
CA PHE A 166 -24.57 -0.16 6.09
C PHE A 166 -25.23 -0.79 4.88
N ALA A 167 -26.09 -0.01 4.21
CA ALA A 167 -26.63 -0.38 2.91
C ALA A 167 -25.46 -0.65 1.93
N PRO A 168 -25.55 -1.70 1.10
CA PRO A 168 -24.52 -1.97 0.09
C PRO A 168 -24.54 -0.82 -0.92
N VAL A 169 -23.51 0.02 -0.88
CA VAL A 169 -23.17 0.86 -2.03
C VAL A 169 -22.52 -0.09 -3.04
N CYS A 170 -23.11 -0.15 -4.23
CA CYS A 170 -22.77 -0.95 -5.42
C CYS A 170 -23.62 -2.21 -5.61
N ALA A 171 -24.70 -2.05 -6.37
CA ALA A 171 -25.21 -3.02 -7.33
C ALA A 171 -25.14 -2.39 -8.72
#